data_AF-A0A952DVM0-F1
#
_entry.id   AF-A0A952DVM0-F1
#
_cell.length_a   1.000
_cell.length_b   1.000
_cell.length_c   1.000
_cell.angle_alpha   90.00
_cell.angle_beta   90.00
_cell.angle_gamma   90.00
#
_symmetry.space_group_name_H-M   'P 1'
#
loop_
_entity.id
_entity.type
_entity.pdbx_description
1 polymer ?
#
loop_
_entity_poly.entity_id
_entity_poly.type
_entity_poly.pdbx_seq_one_letter_code
_entity_poly.pdbx_strand_id
1 'polypeptide(L)'
;MQDLKDIISLIENSISQDSQNLLTMGGIIKNGFDREVDELRDFINNSNEWLNNYNEKLIDKTSISSLKIKYTTQNGYFIEIPLSQKDKAIDEFRLITTLVNNLRYTTQELDEFNKKISSAESILYKKEYDIFKEVSSQILKSFNEIKSHSNIITKIDFITNLSFVALENNYSKPEITQNQELKIVSGRHPIVEKLEKNFISNELFLDSKNYINIISGPNMGGKSTYLRQNALIILLSHTGSFVPAKSAKIPITDKIFSRIGASDNQVLGSSTFMVEMQEVSNILSNATSKSFVIIDEVGRGTSTYDGMSLAWAILKELNDKIKCKTLLSTHYHELIGESKKLSGVKNFSVAISENDDNIIFLRKVVPGGISRSYGLEVAKLAGLPKNVLDEAKDFLKKFENHKNFSQLSLGNLEVIEHEKIVYKENKALEKLKKIDVNTLTPIEALNILSELKKEA
;
A
#
# COMPACT_ATOMS: atom_id res chain seq x y z
N MET A 1 27.20 -2.76 28.29
CA MET A 1 27.17 -1.97 27.04
C MET A 1 28.23 -0.90 27.21
N GLN A 2 29.20 -0.83 26.31
CA GLN A 2 30.32 0.09 26.45
C GLN A 2 29.82 1.52 26.20
N ASP A 3 30.25 2.45 27.04
CA ASP A 3 29.88 3.85 26.94
C ASP A 3 30.51 4.45 25.66
N LEU A 4 29.74 5.18 24.86
CA LEU A 4 30.22 5.83 23.63
C LEU A 4 30.84 7.21 23.88
N LYS A 5 31.01 7.62 25.16
CA LYS A 5 31.61 8.90 25.55
C LYS A 5 32.92 9.22 24.83
N ASP A 6 33.80 8.25 24.64
CA ASP A 6 35.08 8.48 23.98
C ASP A 6 34.89 8.87 22.51
N ILE A 7 33.92 8.25 21.83
CA ILE A 7 33.57 8.56 20.43
C ILE A 7 32.89 9.93 20.35
N ILE A 8 31.96 10.21 21.27
CA ILE A 8 31.26 11.49 21.34
C ILE A 8 32.28 12.60 21.54
N SER A 9 33.18 12.45 22.52
CA SER A 9 34.24 13.42 22.80
C SER A 9 35.19 13.58 21.63
N LEU A 10 35.56 12.49 20.94
CA LEU A 10 36.39 12.57 19.72
C LEU A 10 35.70 13.42 18.65
N ILE A 11 34.42 13.20 18.36
CA ILE A 11 33.67 13.97 17.36
C ILE A 11 33.54 15.43 17.80
N GLU A 12 33.13 15.69 19.04
CA GLU A 12 32.92 17.04 19.58
C GLU A 12 34.20 17.89 19.60
N ASN A 13 35.36 17.26 19.79
CA ASN A 13 36.65 17.93 19.82
C ASN A 13 37.31 18.05 18.44
N SER A 14 37.01 17.15 17.50
CA SER A 14 37.68 17.11 16.19
C SER A 14 36.91 17.77 15.05
N ILE A 15 35.57 17.69 15.04
CA ILE A 15 34.75 18.13 13.89
C ILE A 15 34.07 19.47 14.20
N SER A 16 34.15 20.40 13.25
CA SER A 16 33.46 21.69 13.30
C SER A 16 31.96 21.54 13.04
N GLN A 17 31.12 22.17 13.87
CA GLN A 17 29.66 22.21 13.68
C GLN A 17 29.26 23.02 12.44
N ASP A 18 30.09 23.98 12.03
CA ASP A 18 29.85 24.86 10.88
C ASP A 18 30.44 24.32 9.58
N SER A 19 30.88 23.05 9.56
CA SER A 19 31.43 22.44 8.35
C SER A 19 30.40 22.48 7.22
N GLN A 20 30.70 23.25 6.16
CA GLN A 20 29.86 23.30 4.97
C GLN A 20 29.96 21.95 4.25
N ASN A 21 28.84 21.48 3.68
CA ASN A 21 28.65 20.12 3.12
C ASN A 21 29.67 19.66 2.04
N LEU A 22 30.62 20.49 1.61
CA LEU A 22 31.69 20.10 0.69
C LEU A 22 33.00 19.87 1.44
N LEU A 23 33.40 18.59 1.55
CA LEU A 23 34.71 18.14 2.02
C LEU A 23 35.91 18.77 1.28
N THR A 24 35.66 19.45 0.16
CA THR A 24 36.66 20.08 -0.71
C THR A 24 36.94 21.56 -0.39
N MET A 25 36.19 22.18 0.53
CA MET A 25 36.33 23.62 0.84
C MET A 25 36.91 23.89 2.24
N GLY A 26 37.42 22.84 2.90
CA GLY A 26 38.00 22.95 4.24
C GLY A 26 36.98 23.34 5.32
N GLY A 27 37.50 23.64 6.52
CA GLY A 27 36.66 23.99 7.68
C GLY A 27 35.99 22.78 8.33
N ILE A 28 36.53 21.58 8.09
CA ILE A 28 36.03 20.32 8.65
C ILE A 28 36.53 20.17 10.09
N ILE A 29 37.79 20.54 10.34
CA ILE A 29 38.45 20.30 11.62
C ILE A 29 38.28 21.50 12.54
N LYS A 30 37.89 21.21 13.79
CA LYS A 30 37.67 22.22 14.84
C LYS A 30 38.98 22.89 15.25
N ASN A 31 38.93 24.19 15.55
CA ASN A 31 40.08 24.94 16.08
C ASN A 31 40.62 24.27 17.35
N GLY A 32 41.94 24.19 17.49
CA GLY A 32 42.62 23.62 18.66
C GLY A 32 42.76 22.11 18.63
N PHE A 33 42.26 21.42 17.59
CA PHE A 33 42.42 19.98 17.44
C PHE A 33 43.78 19.60 16.86
N ASP A 34 44.24 20.34 15.85
CA ASP A 34 45.54 20.15 15.21
C ASP A 34 46.24 21.50 15.03
N ARG A 35 47.45 21.58 15.60
CA ARG A 35 48.23 22.82 15.64
C ARG A 35 48.65 23.29 14.24
N GLU A 36 48.96 22.38 13.33
CA GLU A 36 49.41 22.72 11.97
C GLU A 36 48.23 23.27 11.15
N VAL A 37 47.04 22.68 11.32
CA VAL A 37 45.78 23.20 10.76
C VAL A 37 45.51 24.62 11.28
N ASP A 38 45.64 24.84 12.59
CA ASP A 38 45.43 26.16 13.19
C ASP A 38 46.44 27.20 12.66
N GLU A 39 47.73 26.86 12.61
CA GLU A 39 48.79 27.74 12.09
C GLU A 39 48.59 28.10 10.61
N LEU A 40 48.20 27.14 9.77
CA LEU A 40 47.88 27.37 8.36
C LEU A 40 46.62 28.23 8.19
N ARG A 41 45.58 27.98 8.99
CA ARG A 41 44.33 28.74 8.97
C ARG A 41 44.55 30.18 9.42
N ASP A 42 45.34 30.40 10.47
CA ASP A 42 45.75 31.73 10.92
C ASP A 42 46.59 32.45 9.87
N PHE A 43 47.52 31.77 9.20
CA PHE A 43 48.29 32.35 8.11
C PHE A 43 47.39 32.82 6.95
N ILE A 44 46.40 32.02 6.57
CA ILE A 44 45.43 32.37 5.51
C ILE A 44 44.50 33.49 5.97
N ASN A 45 44.01 33.48 7.21
CA ASN A 45 43.11 34.52 7.72
C ASN A 45 43.82 35.88 7.90
N ASN A 46 45.08 35.87 8.34
CA ASN A 46 45.92 37.06 8.51
C ASN A 46 46.49 37.59 7.17
N SER A 47 46.23 36.90 6.05
CA SER A 47 46.60 37.36 4.70
C SER A 47 45.99 38.73 4.35
N ASN A 48 44.87 39.10 5.00
CA ASN A 48 44.21 40.39 4.82
C ASN A 48 45.06 41.59 5.24
N GLU A 49 45.91 41.46 6.26
CA GLU A 49 46.78 42.55 6.71
C GLU A 49 47.82 42.89 5.63
N TRP A 50 48.42 41.85 5.02
CA TRP A 50 49.34 42.03 3.90
C TRP A 50 48.63 42.67 2.69
N LEU A 51 47.42 42.21 2.36
CA LEU A 51 46.62 42.74 1.27
C LEU A 51 46.27 44.23 1.48
N ASN A 52 45.93 44.63 2.70
CA ASN A 52 45.62 46.02 3.03
C ASN A 52 46.86 46.91 2.88
N ASN A 53 48.00 46.50 3.46
CA ASN A 53 49.26 47.23 3.35
C ASN A 53 49.72 47.34 1.87
N TYR A 54 49.54 46.27 1.10
CA TYR A 54 49.87 46.27 -0.32
C TYR A 54 48.93 47.18 -1.13
N ASN A 55 47.63 47.19 -0.81
CA ASN A 55 46.65 48.06 -1.44
C ASN A 55 46.96 49.55 -1.19
N GLU A 56 47.33 49.94 0.04
CA GLU A 56 47.74 51.30 0.38
C GLU A 56 49.00 51.73 -0.38
N LYS A 57 50.03 50.87 -0.41
CA LYS A 57 51.26 51.09 -1.19
C LYS A 57 50.96 51.33 -2.69
N LEU A 58 49.99 50.63 -3.26
CA LEU A 58 49.57 50.81 -4.65
C LEU A 58 48.76 52.10 -4.88
N ILE A 59 47.89 52.48 -3.94
CA ILE A 59 47.16 53.75 -3.99
C ILE A 59 48.14 54.92 -3.98
N ASP A 60 49.14 54.90 -3.10
CA ASP A 60 50.15 55.95 -3.00
C ASP A 60 51.00 56.07 -4.27
N LYS A 61 51.44 54.93 -4.83
CA LYS A 61 52.22 54.90 -6.09
C LYS A 61 51.43 55.40 -7.31
N THR A 62 50.14 55.07 -7.41
CA THR A 62 49.33 55.33 -8.61
C THR A 62 48.44 56.57 -8.51
N SER A 63 48.25 57.09 -7.29
CA SER A 63 47.26 58.14 -7.00
C SER A 63 45.83 57.79 -7.46
N ILE A 64 45.47 56.50 -7.40
CA ILE A 64 44.13 55.97 -7.72
C ILE A 64 43.42 55.58 -6.41
N SER A 65 42.67 56.50 -5.83
CA SER A 65 41.94 56.26 -4.56
C SER A 65 40.87 55.18 -4.65
N SER A 66 40.38 54.87 -5.85
CA SER A 66 39.38 53.83 -6.11
C SER A 66 39.97 52.42 -6.34
N LEU A 67 41.29 52.27 -6.28
CA LEU A 67 41.96 50.98 -6.48
C LEU A 67 41.55 50.01 -5.37
N LYS A 68 41.15 48.80 -5.76
CA LYS A 68 40.82 47.74 -4.81
C LYS A 68 41.43 46.42 -5.24
N ILE A 69 42.04 45.72 -4.30
CA ILE A 69 42.35 44.30 -4.47
C ILE A 69 41.08 43.49 -4.21
N LYS A 70 40.74 42.58 -5.14
CA LYS A 70 39.56 41.70 -5.05
C LYS A 70 39.96 40.26 -5.34
N TYR A 71 39.16 39.29 -4.90
CA TYR A 71 39.39 37.86 -5.11
C TYR A 71 38.35 37.24 -6.05
N THR A 72 38.79 36.34 -6.94
CA THR A 72 37.92 35.38 -7.63
C THR A 72 38.52 33.98 -7.63
N THR A 73 37.68 32.96 -7.66
CA THR A 73 38.11 31.55 -7.70
C THR A 73 38.96 31.18 -8.93
N GLN A 74 38.81 31.90 -10.05
CA GLN A 74 39.57 31.65 -11.28
C GLN A 74 40.93 32.35 -11.30
N ASN A 75 41.05 33.55 -10.72
CA ASN A 75 42.23 34.41 -10.89
C ASN A 75 42.97 34.73 -9.57
N GLY A 76 42.47 34.24 -8.43
CA GLY A 76 42.99 34.63 -7.11
C GLY A 76 42.74 36.11 -6.81
N TYR A 77 43.63 36.71 -6.02
CA TYR A 77 43.62 38.16 -5.76
C TYR A 77 44.13 38.94 -6.99
N PHE A 78 43.41 39.98 -7.39
CA PHE A 78 43.77 40.87 -8.49
C PHE A 78 43.47 42.32 -8.14
N ILE A 79 44.16 43.24 -8.81
CA ILE A 79 43.98 44.68 -8.68
C ILE A 79 42.86 45.10 -9.65
N GLU A 80 41.86 45.83 -9.18
CA GLU A 80 40.80 46.39 -10.00
C GLU A 80 40.87 47.92 -9.99
N ILE A 81 40.95 48.52 -11.19
CA ILE A 81 40.89 49.98 -11.39
C ILE A 81 39.82 50.37 -12.41
N PRO A 82 39.24 51.58 -12.34
CA PRO A 82 38.28 52.05 -13.34
C PRO A 82 38.93 52.20 -14.73
N LEU A 83 38.16 51.89 -15.79
CA LEU A 83 38.62 52.05 -17.18
C LEU A 83 39.05 53.49 -17.50
N SER A 84 38.39 54.48 -16.88
CA SER A 84 38.70 55.90 -17.01
C SER A 84 40.07 56.31 -16.45
N GLN A 85 40.72 55.45 -15.68
CA GLN A 85 42.03 55.70 -15.07
C GLN A 85 43.12 54.76 -15.62
N LYS A 86 42.88 54.16 -16.79
CA LYS A 86 43.83 53.25 -17.47
C LYS A 86 45.22 53.85 -17.64
N ASP A 87 45.32 55.14 -17.95
CA ASP A 87 46.59 55.83 -18.22
C ASP A 87 47.45 56.04 -16.96
N LYS A 88 46.88 55.78 -15.78
CA LYS A 88 47.61 55.79 -14.49
C LYS A 88 48.16 54.41 -14.11
N ALA A 89 47.96 53.39 -14.95
CA ALA A 89 48.58 52.08 -14.74
C ALA A 89 50.10 52.18 -14.89
N ILE A 90 50.83 51.58 -13.95
CA ILE A 90 52.30 51.57 -13.92
C ILE A 90 52.85 50.33 -14.64
N ASP A 91 54.12 50.35 -15.02
CA ASP A 91 54.78 49.26 -15.76
C ASP A 91 54.74 47.90 -15.01
N GLU A 92 54.63 47.93 -13.68
CA GLU A 92 54.49 46.74 -12.83
C GLU A 92 53.15 46.00 -13.07
N PHE A 93 52.14 46.65 -13.65
CA PHE A 93 50.79 46.11 -13.85
C PHE A 93 50.71 45.24 -15.11
N ARG A 94 50.37 43.97 -14.93
CA ARG A 94 50.09 43.02 -16.03
C ARG A 94 48.60 42.82 -16.16
N LEU A 95 48.02 43.18 -17.31
CA LEU A 95 46.58 43.09 -17.55
C LEU A 95 46.13 41.62 -17.58
N ILE A 96 45.13 41.29 -16.77
CA ILE A 96 44.50 39.96 -16.72
C ILE A 96 43.23 39.95 -17.57
N THR A 97 42.35 40.94 -17.39
CA THR A 97 41.04 40.97 -18.06
C THR A 97 40.52 42.40 -18.16
N THR A 98 39.87 42.72 -19.27
CA THR A 98 39.14 43.98 -19.48
C THR A 98 37.65 43.73 -19.28
N LEU A 99 37.02 44.49 -18.38
CA LEU A 99 35.57 44.53 -18.19
C LEU A 99 35.00 45.83 -18.75
N VAL A 100 33.68 45.91 -18.84
CA VAL A 100 32.95 47.06 -19.42
C VAL A 100 33.34 48.40 -18.77
N ASN A 101 33.52 48.42 -17.43
CA ASN A 101 33.83 49.63 -16.68
C ASN A 101 35.16 49.59 -15.92
N ASN A 102 35.80 48.41 -15.81
CA ASN A 102 36.97 48.19 -14.96
C ASN A 102 38.04 47.37 -15.69
N LEU A 103 39.28 47.55 -15.28
CA LEU A 103 40.42 46.77 -15.73
C LEU A 103 40.97 45.96 -14.55
N ARG A 104 41.30 44.70 -14.80
CA ARG A 104 41.90 43.79 -13.81
C ARG A 104 43.36 43.55 -14.12
N TYR A 105 44.22 43.80 -13.15
CA TYR A 105 45.67 43.66 -13.26
C TYR A 105 46.23 42.74 -12.18
N THR A 106 47.41 42.18 -12.44
CA THR A 106 48.27 41.54 -11.44
C THR A 106 49.63 42.23 -11.42
N THR A 107 50.44 41.92 -10.42
CA THR A 107 51.83 42.34 -10.27
C THR A 107 52.65 41.11 -9.90
N GLN A 108 53.98 41.16 -10.04
CA GLN A 108 54.81 40.04 -9.59
C GLN A 108 54.64 39.75 -8.09
N GLU A 109 54.63 40.79 -7.26
CA GLU A 109 54.45 40.68 -5.79
C GLU A 109 53.08 40.05 -5.44
N LEU A 110 52.00 40.40 -6.15
CA LEU A 110 50.67 39.81 -5.94
C LEU A 110 50.55 38.37 -6.46
N ASP A 111 51.21 38.03 -7.57
CA ASP A 111 51.24 36.67 -8.11
C ASP A 111 52.00 35.70 -7.19
N GLU A 112 53.13 36.14 -6.63
CA GLU A 112 53.90 35.39 -5.63
C GLU A 112 53.06 35.17 -4.35
N PHE A 113 52.33 36.19 -3.91
CA PHE A 113 51.40 36.07 -2.78
C PHE A 113 50.25 35.09 -3.06
N ASN A 114 49.61 35.18 -4.23
CA ASN A 114 48.56 34.25 -4.66
C ASN A 114 49.06 32.79 -4.64
N LYS A 115 50.27 32.54 -5.16
CA LYS A 115 50.88 31.20 -5.14
C LYS A 115 51.11 30.71 -3.71
N LYS A 116 51.57 31.58 -2.81
CA LYS A 116 51.79 31.24 -1.40
C LYS A 116 50.48 30.91 -0.67
N ILE A 117 49.43 31.71 -0.87
CA ILE A 117 48.11 31.46 -0.29
C ILE A 117 47.49 30.18 -0.85
N SER A 118 47.46 30.00 -2.17
CA SER A 118 46.89 28.82 -2.81
C SER A 118 47.62 27.54 -2.40
N SER A 119 48.95 27.60 -2.23
CA SER A 119 49.73 26.48 -1.69
C SER A 119 49.34 26.16 -0.25
N ALA A 120 49.23 27.18 0.62
CA ALA A 120 48.81 27.00 2.00
C ALA A 120 47.39 26.44 2.13
N GLU A 121 46.43 26.93 1.33
CA GLU A 121 45.06 26.42 1.25
C GLU A 121 45.03 24.95 0.82
N SER A 122 45.79 24.58 -0.21
CA SER A 122 45.88 23.19 -0.68
C SER A 122 46.44 22.24 0.38
N ILE A 123 47.49 22.68 1.10
CA ILE A 123 48.07 21.92 2.22
C ILE A 123 47.06 21.79 3.36
N LEU A 124 46.40 22.89 3.73
CA LEU A 124 45.37 22.92 4.77
C LEU A 124 44.24 21.93 4.45
N TYR A 125 43.64 22.02 3.25
CA TYR A 125 42.51 21.15 2.87
C TYR A 125 42.90 19.68 2.84
N LYS A 126 44.09 19.36 2.33
CA LYS A 126 44.59 17.98 2.34
C LYS A 126 44.78 17.48 3.77
N LYS A 127 45.39 18.28 4.64
CA LYS A 127 45.63 17.94 6.05
C LYS A 127 44.32 17.72 6.80
N GLU A 128 43.35 18.64 6.66
CA GLU A 128 42.03 18.50 7.27
C GLU A 128 41.32 17.22 6.81
N TYR A 129 41.40 16.89 5.52
CA TYR A 129 40.81 15.68 4.98
C TYR A 129 41.50 14.40 5.49
N ASP A 130 42.82 14.41 5.61
CA ASP A 130 43.58 13.29 6.16
C ASP A 130 43.25 13.07 7.64
N ILE A 131 43.14 14.15 8.44
CA ILE A 131 42.68 14.11 9.83
C ILE A 131 41.24 13.57 9.91
N PHE A 132 40.34 14.07 9.07
CA PHE A 132 38.95 13.60 9.02
C PHE A 132 38.86 12.10 8.74
N LYS A 133 39.67 11.59 7.81
CA LYS A 133 39.78 10.14 7.54
C LYS A 133 40.28 9.36 8.74
N GLU A 134 41.26 9.91 9.46
CA GLU A 134 41.78 9.28 10.67
C GLU A 134 40.71 9.19 11.76
N VAL A 135 40.04 10.31 12.06
CA VAL A 135 38.91 10.38 12.99
C VAL A 135 37.82 9.38 12.59
N SER A 136 37.43 9.37 11.31
CA SER A 136 36.45 8.42 10.78
C SER A 136 36.89 6.96 10.98
N SER A 137 38.17 6.66 10.74
CA SER A 137 38.74 5.32 10.92
C SER A 137 38.75 4.92 12.39
N GLN A 138 38.97 5.87 13.32
CA GLN A 138 38.88 5.61 14.76
C GLN A 138 37.43 5.32 15.19
N ILE A 139 36.45 6.09 14.69
CA ILE A 139 35.02 5.85 14.96
C ILE A 139 34.60 4.46 14.45
N LEU A 140 35.05 4.07 13.25
CA LEU A 140 34.72 2.78 12.65
C LEU A 140 35.21 1.57 13.44
N LYS A 141 36.26 1.71 14.28
CA LYS A 141 36.68 0.64 15.19
C LYS A 141 35.58 0.25 16.17
N SER A 142 34.68 1.19 16.50
CA SER A 142 33.55 0.98 17.40
C SER A 142 32.22 0.80 16.66
N PHE A 143 32.26 0.39 15.39
CA PHE A 143 31.07 0.21 14.55
C PHE A 143 30.06 -0.76 15.18
N ASN A 144 30.53 -1.86 15.79
CA ASN A 144 29.65 -2.87 16.38
C ASN A 144 28.89 -2.31 17.59
N GLU A 145 29.55 -1.48 18.40
CA GLU A 145 28.98 -0.81 19.56
C GLU A 145 27.94 0.21 19.11
N ILE A 146 28.23 1.05 18.11
CA ILE A 146 27.28 2.01 17.53
C ILE A 146 26.05 1.27 16.98
N LYS A 147 26.25 0.22 16.20
CA LYS A 147 25.17 -0.61 15.65
C LYS A 147 24.32 -1.24 16.75
N SER A 148 24.95 -1.70 17.84
CA SER A 148 24.24 -2.26 19.00
C SER A 148 23.34 -1.22 19.67
N HIS A 149 23.83 0.00 19.90
CA HIS A 149 23.02 1.10 20.45
C HIS A 149 21.89 1.49 19.51
N SER A 150 22.16 1.63 18.21
CA SER A 150 21.14 1.92 17.19
C SER A 150 20.01 0.88 17.21
N ASN A 151 20.34 -0.41 17.26
CA ASN A 151 19.33 -1.48 17.35
C ASN A 151 18.46 -1.38 18.61
N ILE A 152 19.02 -0.95 19.73
CA ILE A 152 18.24 -0.73 20.97
C ILE A 152 17.30 0.46 20.80
N ILE A 153 17.80 1.60 20.30
CA ILE A 153 17.00 2.80 20.07
C ILE A 153 15.85 2.48 19.11
N THR A 154 16.11 1.75 18.02
CA THR A 154 15.09 1.30 17.07
C THR A 154 14.01 0.44 17.74
N LYS A 155 14.38 -0.48 18.63
CA LYS A 155 13.41 -1.29 19.38
C LYS A 155 12.56 -0.43 20.32
N ILE A 156 13.18 0.52 21.02
CA ILE A 156 12.47 1.44 21.92
C ILE A 156 11.49 2.30 21.12
N ASP A 157 11.94 2.90 20.03
CA ASP A 157 11.13 3.73 19.13
C ASP A 157 9.94 2.93 18.58
N PHE A 158 10.20 1.73 18.04
CA PHE A 158 9.17 0.83 17.53
C PHE A 158 8.09 0.49 18.59
N ILE A 159 8.49 0.04 19.79
CA ILE A 159 7.54 -0.36 20.84
C ILE A 159 6.79 0.86 21.40
N THR A 160 7.47 2.00 21.55
CA THR A 160 6.86 3.24 22.05
C THR A 160 5.82 3.76 21.08
N ASN A 161 6.11 3.74 19.77
CA ASN A 161 5.17 4.14 18.75
C ASN A 161 3.93 3.23 18.70
N LEU A 162 4.11 1.90 18.78
CA LEU A 162 2.98 0.97 18.86
C LEU A 162 2.10 1.24 20.10
N SER A 163 2.72 1.57 21.23
CA SER A 163 2.01 1.89 22.48
C SER A 163 1.25 3.21 22.38
N PHE A 164 1.86 4.23 21.77
CA PHE A 164 1.22 5.53 21.52
C PHE A 164 -0.03 5.37 20.65
N VAL A 165 0.11 4.70 19.50
CA VAL A 165 -1.00 4.41 18.58
C VAL A 165 -2.10 3.60 19.27
N ALA A 166 -1.74 2.65 20.13
CA ALA A 166 -2.71 1.85 20.86
C ALA A 166 -3.55 2.68 21.85
N LEU A 167 -2.91 3.60 22.57
CA LEU A 167 -3.57 4.48 23.53
C LEU A 167 -4.47 5.50 22.82
N GLU A 168 -3.96 6.17 21.78
CA GLU A 168 -4.72 7.16 21.02
C GLU A 168 -5.99 6.57 20.40
N ASN A 169 -5.93 5.30 19.98
CA ASN A 169 -6.98 4.65 19.20
C ASN A 169 -7.82 3.63 19.98
N ASN A 170 -7.62 3.54 21.29
CA ASN A 170 -8.26 2.56 22.16
C ASN A 170 -8.13 1.12 21.62
N TYR A 171 -6.92 0.71 21.27
CA TYR A 171 -6.63 -0.66 20.85
C TYR A 171 -6.49 -1.56 22.07
N SER A 172 -6.82 -2.85 21.91
CA SER A 172 -6.71 -3.84 22.98
C SER A 172 -5.56 -4.81 22.70
N LYS A 173 -4.96 -5.32 23.78
CA LYS A 173 -3.92 -6.36 23.69
C LYS A 173 -4.57 -7.65 23.20
N PRO A 174 -4.15 -8.23 22.06
CA PRO A 174 -4.66 -9.51 21.61
C PRO A 174 -4.11 -10.66 22.47
N GLU A 175 -4.92 -11.70 22.67
CA GLU A 175 -4.46 -12.99 23.18
C GLU A 175 -3.98 -13.85 22.01
N ILE A 176 -2.68 -14.13 21.93
CA ILE A 176 -2.13 -15.05 20.92
C ILE A 176 -2.26 -16.49 21.44
N THR A 177 -2.90 -17.37 20.67
CA THR A 177 -3.18 -18.75 21.09
C THR A 177 -2.65 -19.79 20.10
N GLN A 178 -2.34 -20.99 20.58
CA GLN A 178 -2.03 -22.16 19.75
C GLN A 178 -3.30 -22.90 19.31
N ASN A 179 -4.44 -22.62 19.94
CA ASN A 179 -5.72 -23.22 19.58
C ASN A 179 -6.22 -22.66 18.24
N GLN A 180 -7.16 -23.33 17.59
CA GLN A 180 -7.72 -22.87 16.30
C GLN A 180 -8.81 -21.79 16.47
N GLU A 181 -9.02 -21.23 17.64
CA GLU A 181 -10.08 -20.23 17.88
C GLU A 181 -9.59 -18.83 17.47
N LEU A 182 -10.25 -18.23 16.48
CA LEU A 182 -10.13 -16.83 16.10
C LEU A 182 -11.38 -16.09 16.53
N LYS A 183 -11.23 -15.14 17.44
CA LYS A 183 -12.33 -14.31 17.96
C LYS A 183 -11.93 -12.85 17.97
N ILE A 184 -12.70 -12.00 17.31
CA ILE A 184 -12.52 -10.54 17.30
C ILE A 184 -13.85 -9.92 17.72
N VAL A 185 -13.86 -9.21 18.84
CA VAL A 185 -15.05 -8.54 19.38
C VAL A 185 -14.96 -7.05 19.11
N SER A 186 -15.98 -6.49 18.48
CA SER A 186 -16.02 -5.07 18.08
C SER A 186 -14.76 -4.64 17.30
N GLY A 187 -14.34 -5.44 16.33
CA GLY A 187 -13.24 -5.15 15.42
C GLY A 187 -13.56 -3.98 14.50
N ARG A 188 -12.56 -3.13 14.27
CA ARG A 188 -12.60 -1.92 13.44
C ARG A 188 -11.49 -1.96 12.41
N HIS A 189 -11.67 -1.24 11.31
CA HIS A 189 -10.64 -1.10 10.29
C HIS A 189 -9.67 0.03 10.68
N PRO A 190 -8.37 -0.24 10.93
CA PRO A 190 -7.44 0.73 11.53
C PRO A 190 -7.23 2.02 10.72
N ILE A 191 -7.40 1.95 9.40
CA ILE A 191 -7.31 3.11 8.50
C ILE A 191 -8.67 3.81 8.31
N VAL A 192 -9.72 3.08 7.93
CA VAL A 192 -11.04 3.66 7.63
C VAL A 192 -11.66 4.30 8.88
N GLU A 193 -11.41 3.78 10.08
CA GLU A 193 -11.94 4.37 11.33
C GLU A 193 -11.41 5.79 11.59
N LYS A 194 -10.26 6.17 11.02
CA LYS A 194 -9.71 7.52 11.10
C LYS A 194 -10.31 8.47 10.07
N LEU A 195 -10.83 7.93 8.96
CA LEU A 195 -11.42 8.71 7.88
C LEU A 195 -12.93 8.93 8.08
N GLU A 196 -13.60 7.99 8.75
CA GLU A 196 -15.04 8.06 9.01
C GLU A 196 -15.34 8.35 10.48
N LYS A 197 -16.14 9.38 10.76
CA LYS A 197 -16.48 9.79 12.14
C LYS A 197 -17.18 8.69 12.97
N ASN A 198 -17.98 7.83 12.34
CA ASN A 198 -18.81 6.82 13.02
C ASN A 198 -18.61 5.43 12.39
N PHE A 199 -17.42 4.85 12.56
CA PHE A 199 -17.14 3.51 12.06
C PHE A 199 -17.94 2.44 12.83
N ILE A 200 -18.66 1.58 12.10
CA ILE A 200 -19.45 0.49 12.71
C ILE A 200 -18.55 -0.74 12.94
N SER A 201 -18.37 -1.10 14.21
CA SER A 201 -17.57 -2.27 14.60
C SER A 201 -18.30 -3.59 14.37
N ASN A 202 -17.54 -4.62 14.01
CA ASN A 202 -18.06 -5.95 13.67
C ASN A 202 -17.38 -7.06 14.47
N GLU A 203 -18.06 -8.18 14.60
CA GLU A 203 -17.54 -9.36 15.28
C GLU A 203 -17.10 -10.41 14.28
N LEU A 204 -16.03 -11.14 14.60
CA LEU A 204 -15.63 -12.35 13.88
C LEU A 204 -15.44 -13.48 14.88
N PHE A 205 -16.01 -14.64 14.55
CA PHE A 205 -15.75 -15.89 15.25
C PHE A 205 -15.53 -17.01 14.23
N LEU A 206 -14.36 -17.64 14.28
CA LEU A 206 -14.01 -18.83 13.52
C LEU A 206 -13.31 -19.83 14.44
N ASP A 207 -13.70 -21.10 14.41
CA ASP A 207 -13.14 -22.17 15.22
C ASP A 207 -12.92 -23.45 14.40
N SER A 208 -12.58 -24.56 15.06
CA SER A 208 -12.35 -25.84 14.38
C SER A 208 -13.62 -26.47 13.79
N LYS A 209 -14.81 -25.97 14.16
CA LYS A 209 -16.10 -26.46 13.65
C LYS A 209 -16.67 -25.53 12.58
N ASN A 210 -16.42 -24.23 12.67
CA ASN A 210 -16.93 -23.19 11.78
C ASN A 210 -15.75 -22.29 11.41
N TYR A 211 -15.07 -22.63 10.32
CA TYR A 211 -13.85 -21.95 9.89
C TYR A 211 -14.05 -21.16 8.60
N ILE A 212 -15.22 -21.24 7.96
CA ILE A 212 -15.55 -20.43 6.79
C ILE A 212 -16.81 -19.61 7.07
N ASN A 213 -16.72 -18.30 6.88
CA ASN A 213 -17.90 -17.43 6.84
C ASN A 213 -18.12 -16.95 5.41
N ILE A 214 -19.33 -17.16 4.89
CA ILE A 214 -19.79 -16.58 3.64
C ILE A 214 -20.52 -15.27 3.96
N ILE A 215 -20.11 -14.17 3.33
CA ILE A 215 -20.66 -12.84 3.55
C ILE A 215 -21.42 -12.41 2.29
N SER A 216 -22.74 -12.37 2.42
CA SER A 216 -23.65 -11.88 1.39
C SER A 216 -24.03 -10.42 1.63
N GLY A 217 -24.42 -9.72 0.57
CA GLY A 217 -24.90 -8.36 0.68
C GLY A 217 -24.56 -7.47 -0.50
N PRO A 218 -25.18 -6.28 -0.58
CA PRO A 218 -24.92 -5.32 -1.62
C PRO A 218 -23.45 -4.84 -1.58
N ASN A 219 -22.91 -4.42 -2.72
CA ASN A 219 -21.50 -4.02 -2.85
C ASN A 219 -21.12 -2.87 -1.91
N MET A 220 -22.03 -1.92 -1.69
CA MET A 220 -21.86 -0.80 -0.77
C MET A 220 -22.11 -1.14 0.71
N GLY A 221 -22.38 -2.40 1.04
CA GLY A 221 -22.65 -2.85 2.41
C GLY A 221 -21.42 -2.94 3.32
N GLY A 222 -20.21 -2.76 2.78
CA GLY A 222 -18.97 -2.84 3.56
C GLY A 222 -18.39 -4.27 3.69
N LYS A 223 -18.77 -5.19 2.80
CA LYS A 223 -18.22 -6.56 2.76
C LYS A 223 -16.69 -6.54 2.66
N SER A 224 -16.13 -5.88 1.65
CA SER A 224 -14.67 -5.80 1.43
C SER A 224 -13.95 -5.14 2.61
N THR A 225 -14.55 -4.11 3.24
CA THR A 225 -14.02 -3.48 4.46
C THR A 225 -13.98 -4.47 5.62
N TYR A 226 -15.03 -5.28 5.80
CA TYR A 226 -15.08 -6.33 6.80
C TYR A 226 -14.05 -7.45 6.55
N LEU A 227 -13.81 -7.84 5.30
CA LEU A 227 -12.76 -8.80 4.96
C LEU A 227 -11.37 -8.24 5.30
N ARG A 228 -11.05 -7.04 4.81
CA ARG A 228 -9.75 -6.38 5.00
C ARG A 228 -9.46 -6.08 6.47
N GLN A 229 -10.44 -5.59 7.23
CA GLN A 229 -10.21 -5.25 8.64
C GLN A 229 -9.74 -6.46 9.46
N ASN A 230 -10.30 -7.65 9.20
CA ASN A 230 -9.97 -8.84 9.97
C ASN A 230 -8.56 -9.35 9.60
N ALA A 231 -8.19 -9.28 8.32
CA ALA A 231 -6.82 -9.57 7.89
C ALA A 231 -5.80 -8.58 8.52
N LEU A 232 -6.12 -7.29 8.56
CA LEU A 232 -5.27 -6.27 9.18
C LEU A 232 -5.14 -6.46 10.69
N ILE A 233 -6.22 -6.82 11.39
CA ILE A 233 -6.18 -7.13 12.83
C ILE A 233 -5.26 -8.32 13.11
N ILE A 234 -5.36 -9.40 12.32
CA ILE A 234 -4.50 -10.58 12.45
C ILE A 234 -3.03 -10.19 12.17
N LEU A 235 -2.77 -9.45 11.10
CA LEU A 235 -1.43 -8.98 10.76
C LEU A 235 -0.81 -8.13 11.89
N LEU A 236 -1.54 -7.12 12.39
CA LEU A 236 -1.10 -6.26 13.48
C LEU A 236 -0.81 -7.06 14.76
N SER A 237 -1.61 -8.09 15.06
CA SER A 237 -1.34 -8.94 16.22
C SER A 237 -0.01 -9.68 16.11
N HIS A 238 0.37 -10.11 14.90
CA HIS A 238 1.62 -10.82 14.64
C HIS A 238 2.84 -9.91 14.52
N THR A 239 2.67 -8.60 14.39
CA THR A 239 3.78 -7.62 14.53
C THR A 239 4.09 -7.29 15.99
N GLY A 240 3.30 -7.80 16.94
CA GLY A 240 3.41 -7.49 18.37
C GLY A 240 2.64 -6.24 18.80
N SER A 241 1.78 -5.69 17.93
CA SER A 241 0.93 -4.54 18.23
C SER A 241 -0.33 -4.92 19.01
N PHE A 242 -0.90 -3.94 19.70
CA PHE A 242 -2.32 -3.95 20.09
C PHE A 242 -3.19 -3.82 18.83
N VAL A 243 -4.46 -4.21 18.91
CA VAL A 243 -5.35 -4.29 17.75
C VAL A 243 -6.63 -3.45 17.89
N PRO A 244 -7.21 -2.97 16.78
CA PRO A 244 -8.43 -2.14 16.76
C PRO A 244 -9.71 -2.94 17.09
N ALA A 245 -9.79 -3.52 18.29
CA ALA A 245 -10.93 -4.30 18.76
C ALA A 245 -11.17 -4.05 20.26
N LYS A 246 -12.35 -4.40 20.77
CA LYS A 246 -12.60 -4.41 22.23
C LYS A 246 -11.82 -5.55 22.91
N SER A 247 -11.78 -6.71 22.26
CA SER A 247 -10.95 -7.84 22.66
C SER A 247 -10.69 -8.73 21.44
N ALA A 248 -9.52 -9.35 21.38
CA ALA A 248 -9.19 -10.28 20.30
C ALA A 248 -8.42 -11.49 20.84
N LYS A 249 -8.76 -12.67 20.31
CA LYS A 249 -8.02 -13.93 20.48
C LYS A 249 -7.64 -14.42 19.10
N ILE A 250 -6.34 -14.46 18.81
CA ILE A 250 -5.81 -14.70 17.47
C ILE A 250 -4.94 -15.97 17.52
N PRO A 251 -5.25 -16.99 16.70
CA PRO A 251 -4.42 -18.17 16.58
C PRO A 251 -3.13 -17.83 15.80
N ILE A 252 -2.05 -18.59 16.03
CA ILE A 252 -0.87 -18.48 15.17
C ILE A 252 -1.25 -18.75 13.71
N THR A 253 -1.16 -17.71 12.89
CA THR A 253 -1.47 -17.74 11.46
C THR A 253 -0.18 -17.82 10.68
N ASP A 254 -0.03 -18.82 9.81
CA ASP A 254 1.21 -19.01 9.04
C ASP A 254 1.28 -18.10 7.81
N LYS A 255 0.15 -17.90 7.13
CA LYS A 255 0.01 -17.10 5.92
C LYS A 255 -1.35 -16.41 5.89
N ILE A 256 -1.36 -15.17 5.39
CA ILE A 256 -2.58 -14.44 5.05
C ILE A 256 -2.67 -14.37 3.52
N PHE A 257 -3.71 -14.95 2.96
CA PHE A 257 -4.01 -14.90 1.54
C PHE A 257 -5.16 -13.94 1.27
N SER A 258 -5.07 -13.21 0.16
CA SER A 258 -6.10 -12.28 -0.25
C SER A 258 -6.33 -12.40 -1.74
N ARG A 259 -7.58 -12.67 -2.12
CA ARG A 259 -8.12 -12.33 -3.42
C ARG A 259 -9.17 -11.25 -3.21
N ILE A 260 -8.79 -10.00 -3.40
CA ILE A 260 -9.73 -8.88 -3.42
C ILE A 260 -9.58 -8.21 -4.77
N GLY A 261 -10.69 -8.03 -5.49
CA GLY A 261 -10.68 -7.37 -6.79
C GLY A 261 -9.91 -6.05 -6.72
N ALA A 262 -8.85 -5.94 -7.51
CA ALA A 262 -8.16 -4.69 -7.72
C ALA A 262 -9.05 -3.79 -8.58
N SER A 263 -9.15 -2.51 -8.23
CA SER A 263 -9.55 -1.48 -9.19
C SER A 263 -8.53 -1.47 -10.31
N ASP A 264 -8.91 -2.01 -11.47
CA ASP A 264 -8.28 -1.88 -12.78
C ASP A 264 -6.76 -1.71 -12.79
N ASN A 265 -6.03 -2.80 -12.55
CA ASN A 265 -4.69 -2.93 -13.11
C ASN A 265 -4.80 -3.66 -14.45
N GLN A 266 -5.07 -2.90 -15.52
CA GLN A 266 -4.82 -3.32 -16.91
C GLN A 266 -3.31 -3.33 -17.21
N VAL A 267 -2.51 -3.94 -16.34
CA VAL A 267 -1.07 -4.04 -16.52
C VAL A 267 -0.75 -5.49 -16.85
N LEU A 268 -0.29 -5.69 -18.11
CA LEU A 268 0.26 -6.92 -18.71
C LEU A 268 -0.75 -7.88 -19.38
N GLY A 269 -1.47 -7.41 -20.40
CA GLY A 269 -1.94 -8.24 -21.55
C GLY A 269 -2.76 -9.50 -21.26
N SER A 270 -3.17 -9.72 -20.01
CA SER A 270 -3.83 -10.93 -19.52
C SER A 270 -5.27 -10.59 -19.18
N SER A 271 -6.20 -11.51 -19.46
CA SER A 271 -7.59 -11.37 -19.04
C SER A 271 -7.67 -11.16 -17.53
N THR A 272 -8.46 -10.20 -17.06
CA THR A 272 -8.70 -9.95 -15.63
C THR A 272 -9.18 -11.21 -14.91
N PHE A 273 -9.95 -12.04 -15.61
CA PHE A 273 -10.39 -13.35 -15.13
C PHE A 273 -9.24 -14.37 -15.02
N MET A 274 -8.25 -14.34 -15.93
CA MET A 274 -7.08 -15.22 -15.83
C MET A 274 -6.25 -14.88 -14.60
N VAL A 275 -6.00 -13.58 -14.35
CA VAL A 275 -5.28 -13.12 -13.15
C VAL A 275 -6.03 -13.52 -11.88
N GLU A 276 -7.36 -13.36 -11.88
CA GLU A 276 -8.23 -13.83 -10.80
C GLU A 276 -8.05 -15.33 -10.52
N MET A 277 -8.07 -16.17 -11.57
CA MET A 277 -7.91 -17.62 -11.42
C MET A 277 -6.49 -18.01 -10.99
N GLN A 278 -5.46 -17.29 -11.42
CA GLN A 278 -4.08 -17.51 -10.98
C GLN A 278 -3.91 -17.18 -9.48
N GLU A 279 -4.51 -16.08 -9.02
CA GLU A 279 -4.51 -15.73 -7.60
C GLU A 279 -5.21 -16.80 -6.76
N VAL A 280 -6.40 -17.25 -7.18
CA VAL A 280 -7.14 -18.33 -6.49
C VAL A 280 -6.33 -19.64 -6.51
N SER A 281 -5.73 -19.99 -7.64
CA SER A 281 -4.89 -21.19 -7.77
C SER A 281 -3.71 -21.15 -6.79
N ASN A 282 -3.06 -19.99 -6.65
CA ASN A 282 -1.99 -19.79 -5.68
C ASN A 282 -2.47 -19.97 -4.23
N ILE A 283 -3.68 -19.49 -3.90
CA ILE A 283 -4.30 -19.71 -2.58
C ILE A 283 -4.50 -21.21 -2.34
N LEU A 284 -5.18 -21.89 -3.25
CA LEU A 284 -5.52 -23.31 -3.09
C LEU A 284 -4.28 -24.21 -3.00
N SER A 285 -3.22 -23.86 -3.73
CA SER A 285 -1.98 -24.66 -3.76
C SER A 285 -1.10 -24.48 -2.53
N ASN A 286 -1.19 -23.33 -1.83
CA ASN A 286 -0.23 -22.95 -0.79
C ASN A 286 -0.83 -22.71 0.60
N ALA A 287 -2.16 -22.61 0.71
CA ALA A 287 -2.84 -22.46 1.99
C ALA A 287 -2.74 -23.76 2.81
N THR A 288 -2.56 -23.59 4.11
CA THR A 288 -2.58 -24.68 5.09
C THR A 288 -3.76 -24.49 6.03
N SER A 289 -4.06 -25.48 6.87
CA SER A 289 -5.09 -25.35 7.91
C SER A 289 -4.84 -24.23 8.93
N LYS A 290 -3.61 -23.67 8.98
CA LYS A 290 -3.25 -22.52 9.82
C LYS A 290 -3.36 -21.17 9.10
N SER A 291 -3.65 -21.18 7.80
CA SER A 291 -3.73 -19.96 7.01
C SER A 291 -5.06 -19.22 7.24
N PHE A 292 -5.03 -17.92 6.99
CA PHE A 292 -6.21 -17.07 6.93
C PHE A 292 -6.41 -16.59 5.49
N VAL A 293 -7.60 -16.82 4.93
CA VAL A 293 -7.93 -16.53 3.53
C VAL A 293 -9.07 -15.53 3.48
N ILE A 294 -8.92 -14.48 2.66
CA ILE A 294 -10.02 -13.60 2.29
C ILE A 294 -10.24 -13.66 0.78
N ILE A 295 -11.49 -13.88 0.36
CA ILE A 295 -11.90 -13.94 -1.05
C ILE A 295 -13.08 -13.00 -1.23
N ASP A 296 -12.96 -12.04 -2.14
CA ASP A 296 -13.98 -11.06 -2.45
C ASP A 296 -14.53 -11.30 -3.85
N GLU A 297 -15.75 -11.82 -3.94
CA GLU A 297 -16.55 -11.89 -5.17
C GLU A 297 -15.89 -12.63 -6.35
N VAL A 298 -15.32 -13.82 -6.09
CA VAL A 298 -14.73 -14.69 -7.12
C VAL A 298 -15.77 -15.17 -8.14
N GLY A 299 -15.36 -15.34 -9.40
CA GLY A 299 -16.16 -15.84 -10.52
C GLY A 299 -16.88 -14.76 -11.33
N ARG A 300 -16.67 -13.48 -11.04
CA ARG A 300 -17.42 -12.38 -11.69
C ARG A 300 -17.07 -12.12 -13.15
N GLY A 301 -15.85 -12.45 -13.57
CA GLY A 301 -15.37 -12.17 -14.93
C GLY A 301 -15.82 -13.15 -16.01
N THR A 302 -16.76 -14.06 -15.72
CA THR A 302 -17.21 -15.12 -16.63
C THR A 302 -18.74 -15.29 -16.60
N SER A 303 -19.28 -16.27 -17.32
CA SER A 303 -20.70 -16.59 -17.31
C SER A 303 -21.19 -16.86 -15.88
N THR A 304 -22.42 -16.46 -15.56
CA THR A 304 -22.96 -16.57 -14.19
C THR A 304 -22.91 -17.99 -13.65
N TYR A 305 -23.22 -18.99 -14.48
CA TYR A 305 -23.21 -20.40 -14.08
C TYR A 305 -21.79 -20.95 -13.93
N ASP A 306 -20.85 -20.57 -14.80
CA ASP A 306 -19.45 -20.99 -14.67
C ASP A 306 -18.81 -20.37 -13.41
N GLY A 307 -19.04 -19.06 -13.20
CA GLY A 307 -18.54 -18.33 -12.04
C GLY A 307 -19.07 -18.90 -10.73
N MET A 308 -20.37 -19.20 -10.66
CA MET A 308 -20.99 -19.86 -9.50
C MET A 308 -20.43 -21.27 -9.27
N SER A 309 -20.25 -22.05 -10.35
CA SER A 309 -19.73 -23.42 -10.26
C SER A 309 -18.28 -23.44 -9.75
N LEU A 310 -17.46 -22.51 -10.23
CA LEU A 310 -16.10 -22.32 -9.74
C LEU A 310 -16.08 -21.87 -8.28
N ALA A 311 -16.89 -20.87 -7.91
CA ALA A 311 -17.00 -20.40 -6.53
C ALA A 311 -17.40 -21.53 -5.57
N TRP A 312 -18.33 -22.40 -5.98
CA TRP A 312 -18.70 -23.59 -5.23
C TRP A 312 -17.55 -24.59 -5.09
N ALA A 313 -16.86 -24.91 -6.19
CA ALA A 313 -15.73 -25.83 -6.16
C ALA A 313 -14.58 -25.32 -5.27
N ILE A 314 -14.27 -24.02 -5.34
CA ILE A 314 -13.27 -23.35 -4.49
C ILE A 314 -13.68 -23.43 -3.02
N LEU A 315 -14.93 -23.10 -2.70
CA LEU A 315 -15.47 -23.19 -1.35
C LEU A 315 -15.35 -24.62 -0.80
N LYS A 316 -15.68 -25.62 -1.62
CA LYS A 316 -15.60 -27.03 -1.25
C LYS A 316 -14.16 -27.48 -1.01
N GLU A 317 -13.21 -27.07 -1.84
CA GLU A 317 -11.79 -27.39 -1.65
C GLU A 317 -11.24 -26.79 -0.34
N LEU A 318 -11.60 -25.52 -0.05
CA LEU A 318 -11.26 -24.85 1.20
C LEU A 318 -11.91 -25.55 2.42
N ASN A 319 -13.15 -26.02 2.27
CA ASN A 319 -13.90 -26.66 3.34
C ASN A 319 -13.44 -28.10 3.63
N ASP A 320 -13.29 -28.92 2.59
CA ASP A 320 -13.16 -30.38 2.72
C ASP A 320 -11.69 -30.78 2.87
N LYS A 321 -10.78 -30.11 2.14
CA LYS A 321 -9.36 -30.49 2.10
C LYS A 321 -8.48 -29.56 2.93
N ILE A 322 -8.50 -28.26 2.66
CA ILE A 322 -7.53 -27.31 3.25
C ILE A 322 -7.90 -26.99 4.72
N LYS A 323 -9.19 -26.79 5.00
CA LYS A 323 -9.73 -26.50 6.35
C LYS A 323 -9.08 -25.28 7.01
N CYS A 324 -8.82 -24.24 6.22
CA CYS A 324 -8.25 -22.98 6.70
C CYS A 324 -9.35 -21.98 7.07
N LYS A 325 -8.99 -20.97 7.87
CA LYS A 325 -9.93 -19.92 8.25
C LYS A 325 -10.18 -19.01 7.05
N THR A 326 -11.44 -18.87 6.65
CA THR A 326 -11.81 -18.17 5.41
C THR A 326 -12.95 -17.18 5.62
N LEU A 327 -12.78 -15.97 5.08
CA LEU A 327 -13.89 -15.04 4.82
C LEU A 327 -14.11 -14.96 3.32
N LEU A 328 -15.29 -15.38 2.86
CA LEU A 328 -15.64 -15.38 1.45
C LEU A 328 -16.84 -14.47 1.25
N SER A 329 -16.67 -13.36 0.52
CA SER A 329 -17.80 -12.55 0.08
C SER A 329 -18.35 -13.09 -1.24
N THR A 330 -19.67 -13.05 -1.40
CA THR A 330 -20.32 -13.50 -2.64
C THR A 330 -21.54 -12.66 -2.99
N HIS A 331 -21.87 -12.68 -4.28
CA HIS A 331 -23.12 -12.18 -4.85
C HIS A 331 -24.01 -13.29 -5.40
N TYR A 332 -23.54 -14.53 -5.41
CA TYR A 332 -24.32 -15.69 -5.81
C TYR A 332 -25.22 -16.11 -4.65
N HIS A 333 -26.52 -15.81 -4.75
CA HIS A 333 -27.49 -16.18 -3.72
C HIS A 333 -27.68 -17.69 -3.64
N GLU A 334 -27.58 -18.39 -4.76
CA GLU A 334 -27.64 -19.84 -4.86
C GLU A 334 -26.55 -20.53 -4.01
N LEU A 335 -25.35 -19.93 -3.91
CA LEU A 335 -24.25 -20.43 -3.09
C LEU A 335 -24.59 -20.42 -1.58
N ILE A 336 -25.41 -19.46 -1.15
CA ILE A 336 -25.86 -19.35 0.26
C ILE A 336 -26.76 -20.55 0.60
N GLY A 337 -27.61 -20.98 -0.32
CA GLY A 337 -28.48 -22.14 -0.14
C GLY A 337 -27.67 -23.43 -0.02
N GLU A 338 -26.79 -23.67 -0.99
CA GLU A 338 -25.98 -24.88 -1.09
C GLU A 338 -24.95 -25.02 0.04
N SER A 339 -24.35 -23.91 0.48
CA SER A 339 -23.34 -23.90 1.55
C SER A 339 -23.85 -24.39 2.91
N LYS A 340 -25.17 -24.37 3.15
CA LYS A 340 -25.78 -24.93 4.37
C LYS A 340 -25.51 -26.43 4.55
N LYS A 341 -25.16 -27.14 3.47
CA LYS A 341 -24.82 -28.56 3.49
C LYS A 341 -23.39 -28.81 4.02
N LEU A 342 -22.55 -27.77 4.11
CA LEU A 342 -21.15 -27.87 4.52
C LEU A 342 -21.04 -27.56 6.02
N SER A 343 -20.50 -28.50 6.80
CA SER A 343 -20.42 -28.40 8.27
C SER A 343 -19.49 -27.28 8.76
N GLY A 344 -18.46 -26.93 7.99
CA GLY A 344 -17.46 -25.91 8.32
C GLY A 344 -17.88 -24.47 7.98
N VAL A 345 -19.05 -24.28 7.39
CA VAL A 345 -19.46 -23.02 6.76
C VAL A 345 -20.65 -22.38 7.48
N LYS A 346 -20.56 -21.08 7.73
CA LYS A 346 -21.67 -20.26 8.22
C LYS A 346 -21.97 -19.10 7.27
N ASN A 347 -23.25 -18.81 7.11
CA ASN A 347 -23.74 -17.70 6.29
C ASN A 347 -23.95 -16.45 7.14
N PHE A 348 -23.46 -15.34 6.65
CA PHE A 348 -23.60 -14.00 7.19
C PHE A 348 -24.05 -13.02 6.10
N SER A 349 -24.63 -11.91 6.54
CA SER A 349 -25.09 -10.84 5.67
C SER A 349 -24.80 -9.48 6.27
N VAL A 350 -24.67 -8.47 5.41
CA VAL A 350 -24.69 -7.09 5.86
C VAL A 350 -26.14 -6.69 6.17
N ALA A 351 -26.37 -6.18 7.38
CA ALA A 351 -27.66 -5.69 7.82
C ALA A 351 -28.10 -4.44 7.06
N ILE A 352 -29.39 -4.40 6.74
CA ILE A 352 -30.03 -3.38 5.95
C ILE A 352 -31.28 -2.91 6.70
N SER A 353 -31.50 -1.60 6.75
CA SER A 353 -32.75 -1.01 7.26
C SER A 353 -33.55 -0.45 6.10
N GLU A 354 -34.84 -0.76 6.06
CA GLU A 354 -35.78 -0.29 5.04
C GLU A 354 -36.85 0.56 5.71
N ASN A 355 -37.00 1.81 5.28
CA ASN A 355 -38.11 2.69 5.68
C ASN A 355 -38.71 3.29 4.42
N ASP A 356 -40.04 3.20 4.26
CA ASP A 356 -40.88 3.91 3.27
C ASP A 356 -40.09 4.47 2.08
N ASP A 357 -39.67 3.55 1.19
CA ASP A 357 -38.93 3.81 -0.06
C ASP A 357 -37.41 4.00 -0.05
N ASN A 358 -36.74 4.01 1.11
CA ASN A 358 -35.29 4.18 1.24
C ASN A 358 -34.59 3.01 1.95
N ILE A 359 -33.41 2.66 1.45
CA ILE A 359 -32.53 1.63 2.01
C ILE A 359 -31.31 2.29 2.67
N ILE A 360 -31.03 1.91 3.92
CA ILE A 360 -29.84 2.32 4.66
C ILE A 360 -28.97 1.09 4.95
N PHE A 361 -27.71 1.13 4.51
CA PHE A 361 -26.72 0.10 4.81
C PHE A 361 -26.13 0.34 6.21
N LEU A 362 -26.43 -0.57 7.15
CA LEU A 362 -25.99 -0.43 8.54
C LEU A 362 -24.51 -0.81 8.73
N ARG A 363 -23.86 -1.38 7.71
CA ARG A 363 -22.46 -1.85 7.72
C ARG A 363 -22.14 -2.83 8.87
N LYS A 364 -23.18 -3.44 9.44
CA LYS A 364 -23.12 -4.46 10.49
C LYS A 364 -23.27 -5.84 9.85
N VAL A 365 -22.32 -6.72 10.10
CA VAL A 365 -22.37 -8.12 9.67
C VAL A 365 -23.14 -8.93 10.71
N VAL A 366 -24.19 -9.62 10.27
CA VAL A 366 -25.11 -10.41 11.10
C VAL A 366 -25.27 -11.83 10.56
N PRO A 367 -25.54 -12.84 11.41
CA PRO A 367 -25.80 -14.20 10.96
C PRO A 367 -26.99 -14.29 10.00
N GLY A 368 -26.94 -15.24 9.07
CA GLY A 368 -27.97 -15.46 8.04
C GLY A 368 -27.54 -14.98 6.67
N GLY A 369 -28.31 -15.32 5.63
CA GLY A 369 -28.08 -14.84 4.27
C GLY A 369 -29.21 -13.91 3.83
N ILE A 370 -28.93 -13.06 2.84
CA ILE A 370 -29.98 -12.23 2.24
C ILE A 370 -30.80 -13.06 1.25
N SER A 371 -32.13 -12.99 1.37
CA SER A 371 -33.10 -13.69 0.52
C SER A 371 -33.34 -13.04 -0.84
N ARG A 372 -33.00 -11.76 -1.02
CA ARG A 372 -33.18 -11.01 -2.28
C ARG A 372 -31.97 -10.13 -2.62
N SER A 373 -31.81 -9.82 -3.90
CA SER A 373 -30.83 -8.82 -4.36
C SER A 373 -31.39 -7.41 -4.24
N TYR A 374 -30.56 -6.45 -3.85
CA TYR A 374 -30.93 -5.03 -3.69
C TYR A 374 -30.44 -4.15 -4.84
N GLY A 375 -30.22 -4.73 -6.02
CA GLY A 375 -29.65 -4.03 -7.17
C GLY A 375 -30.50 -2.85 -7.65
N LEU A 376 -31.82 -3.02 -7.69
CA LEU A 376 -32.76 -1.98 -8.15
C LEU A 376 -32.86 -0.83 -7.15
N GLU A 377 -32.77 -1.14 -5.85
CA GLU A 377 -32.79 -0.14 -4.78
C GLU A 377 -31.48 0.65 -4.71
N VAL A 378 -30.34 0.01 -4.96
CA VAL A 378 -29.05 0.72 -5.16
C VAL A 378 -29.11 1.63 -6.38
N ALA A 379 -29.70 1.17 -7.49
CA ALA A 379 -29.90 2.00 -8.68
C ALA A 379 -30.81 3.22 -8.40
N LYS A 380 -31.86 3.04 -7.59
CA LYS A 380 -32.71 4.14 -7.11
C LYS A 380 -31.92 5.16 -6.30
N LEU A 381 -31.07 4.71 -5.37
CA LEU A 381 -30.19 5.59 -4.59
C LEU A 381 -29.17 6.34 -5.45
N ALA A 382 -28.71 5.74 -6.56
CA ALA A 382 -27.85 6.40 -7.53
C ALA A 382 -28.57 7.44 -8.40
N GLY A 383 -29.89 7.59 -8.26
CA GLY A 383 -30.69 8.58 -8.97
C GLY A 383 -31.14 8.14 -10.36
N LEU A 384 -31.24 6.82 -10.64
CA LEU A 384 -31.76 6.36 -11.93
C LEU A 384 -33.22 6.81 -12.14
N PRO A 385 -33.60 7.18 -13.38
CA PRO A 385 -34.97 7.60 -13.70
C PRO A 385 -36.02 6.53 -13.34
N LYS A 386 -37.18 6.99 -12.85
CA LYS A 386 -38.26 6.11 -12.38
C LYS A 386 -38.76 5.14 -13.46
N ASN A 387 -38.88 5.60 -14.72
CA ASN A 387 -39.30 4.77 -15.84
C ASN A 387 -38.34 3.58 -16.09
N VAL A 388 -37.03 3.80 -15.98
CA VAL A 388 -36.02 2.73 -16.11
C VAL A 388 -36.13 1.74 -14.96
N LEU A 389 -36.32 2.23 -13.74
CA LEU A 389 -36.50 1.37 -12.56
C LEU A 389 -37.78 0.53 -12.64
N ASP A 390 -38.87 1.12 -13.10
CA ASP A 390 -40.16 0.44 -13.25
C ASP A 390 -40.08 -0.66 -14.32
N GLU A 391 -39.46 -0.37 -15.47
CA GLU A 391 -39.21 -1.37 -16.52
C GLU A 391 -38.31 -2.52 -16.04
N ALA A 392 -37.23 -2.20 -15.31
CA ALA A 392 -36.33 -3.20 -14.74
C ALA A 392 -37.03 -4.09 -13.69
N LYS A 393 -37.92 -3.51 -12.87
CA LYS A 393 -38.76 -4.26 -11.91
C LYS A 393 -39.69 -5.23 -12.62
N ASP A 394 -40.36 -4.79 -13.69
CA ASP A 394 -41.28 -5.63 -14.45
C ASP A 394 -40.54 -6.77 -15.16
N PHE A 395 -39.35 -6.51 -15.69
CA PHE A 395 -38.50 -7.54 -16.28
C PHE A 395 -38.03 -8.56 -15.23
N LEU A 396 -37.60 -8.11 -14.05
CA LEU A 396 -37.16 -8.98 -12.95
C LEU A 396 -38.27 -9.95 -12.52
N LYS A 397 -39.51 -9.45 -12.35
CA LYS A 397 -40.68 -10.28 -12.01
C LYS A 397 -40.93 -11.38 -13.04
N LYS A 398 -40.81 -11.08 -14.34
CA LYS A 398 -40.94 -12.08 -15.41
C LYS A 398 -39.85 -13.15 -15.28
N PHE A 399 -38.61 -12.75 -15.01
CA PHE A 399 -37.47 -13.66 -14.88
C PHE A 399 -37.59 -14.60 -13.66
N GLU A 400 -38.02 -14.08 -12.51
CA GLU A 400 -38.24 -14.88 -11.30
C GLU A 400 -39.39 -15.89 -11.48
N ASN A 401 -40.48 -15.48 -12.14
CA ASN A 401 -41.58 -16.38 -12.48
C ASN A 401 -41.15 -17.51 -13.43
N HIS A 402 -40.25 -17.23 -14.39
CA HIS A 402 -39.68 -18.26 -15.25
C HIS A 402 -38.74 -19.22 -14.48
N LYS A 403 -37.92 -18.72 -13.54
CA LYS A 403 -37.09 -19.58 -12.66
C LYS A 403 -37.95 -20.53 -11.82
N ASN A 404 -39.05 -20.05 -11.24
CA ASN A 404 -39.99 -20.88 -10.48
C ASN A 404 -40.69 -21.93 -11.36
N PHE A 405 -41.03 -21.60 -12.61
CA PHE A 405 -41.57 -22.56 -13.57
C PHE A 405 -40.57 -23.66 -13.94
N SER A 406 -39.28 -23.31 -14.08
CA SER A 406 -38.21 -24.30 -14.30
C SER A 406 -37.88 -25.13 -13.05
N GLN A 407 -38.03 -24.59 -11.83
CA GLN A 407 -37.82 -25.36 -10.59
C GLN A 407 -38.98 -26.31 -10.28
N LEU A 408 -40.23 -25.93 -10.59
CA LEU A 408 -41.40 -26.82 -10.48
C LEU A 408 -41.35 -28.00 -11.48
N SER A 409 -40.52 -27.91 -12.52
CA SER A 409 -40.28 -28.99 -13.49
C SER A 409 -38.98 -29.78 -13.26
N LEU A 410 -38.20 -29.44 -12.23
CA LEU A 410 -36.93 -30.10 -11.87
C LEU A 410 -36.92 -30.68 -10.43
N GLY A 411 -38.10 -30.89 -9.84
CA GLY A 411 -38.25 -31.62 -8.59
C GLY A 411 -38.12 -33.14 -8.81
N ASN A 412 -36.89 -33.64 -8.79
CA ASN A 412 -36.43 -35.00 -8.42
C ASN A 412 -35.25 -35.45 -9.30
N LEU A 413 -34.04 -35.01 -8.98
CA LEU A 413 -32.82 -35.67 -9.44
C LEU A 413 -31.88 -35.86 -8.23
N GLU A 414 -32.08 -36.98 -7.53
CA GLU A 414 -31.01 -37.61 -6.77
C GLU A 414 -30.05 -38.26 -7.77
N VAL A 415 -28.77 -37.92 -7.66
CA VAL A 415 -27.70 -38.56 -8.43
C VAL A 415 -27.38 -39.89 -7.75
N ILE A 416 -27.75 -40.99 -8.41
CA ILE A 416 -27.17 -42.32 -8.15
C ILE A 416 -26.43 -42.74 -9.42
N GLU A 417 -25.18 -43.13 -9.25
CA GLU A 417 -24.26 -43.61 -10.29
C GLU A 417 -24.82 -44.83 -11.04
N HIS A 418 -24.46 -44.92 -12.33
CA HIS A 418 -24.57 -46.09 -13.21
C HIS A 418 -25.94 -46.76 -13.35
N GLU A 419 -26.67 -46.41 -14.42
CA GLU A 419 -27.27 -47.30 -15.43
C GLU A 419 -28.38 -46.56 -16.22
N LYS A 420 -28.57 -46.98 -17.48
CA LYS A 420 -29.60 -46.56 -18.47
C LYS A 420 -30.68 -45.60 -17.96
N ILE A 421 -30.71 -44.39 -18.54
CA ILE A 421 -31.82 -43.44 -18.41
C ILE A 421 -33.10 -44.09 -18.97
N VAL A 422 -33.94 -44.62 -18.09
CA VAL A 422 -35.32 -44.98 -18.41
C VAL A 422 -36.13 -43.70 -18.32
N TYR A 423 -36.48 -43.13 -19.47
CA TYR A 423 -37.46 -42.06 -19.54
C TYR A 423 -38.76 -42.56 -18.91
N LYS A 424 -39.27 -41.86 -17.89
CA LYS A 424 -40.66 -42.05 -17.47
C LYS A 424 -41.51 -41.56 -18.64
N GLU A 425 -42.06 -42.50 -19.41
CA GLU A 425 -42.80 -42.25 -20.64
C GLU A 425 -43.92 -41.25 -20.40
N ASN A 426 -43.74 -40.03 -20.91
CA ASN A 426 -44.84 -39.11 -21.07
C ASN A 426 -45.64 -39.59 -22.29
N LYS A 427 -46.71 -40.36 -22.04
CA LYS A 427 -47.57 -40.98 -23.05
C LYS A 427 -48.11 -39.95 -24.07
N ALA A 428 -48.36 -38.71 -23.62
CA ALA A 428 -48.78 -37.63 -24.49
C ALA A 428 -47.68 -37.21 -25.48
N LEU A 429 -46.42 -37.14 -25.03
CA LEU A 429 -45.25 -36.82 -25.87
C LEU A 429 -44.94 -37.92 -26.89
N GLU A 430 -45.09 -39.18 -26.50
CA GLU A 430 -45.00 -40.35 -27.38
C GLU A 430 -46.06 -40.32 -28.50
N LYS A 431 -47.33 -40.06 -28.13
CA LYS A 431 -48.43 -39.92 -29.09
C LYS A 431 -48.19 -38.76 -30.04
N LEU A 432 -47.79 -37.59 -29.54
CA LEU A 432 -47.48 -36.41 -30.35
C LEU A 432 -46.40 -36.67 -31.41
N LYS A 433 -45.34 -37.41 -31.07
CA LYS A 433 -44.27 -37.75 -32.02
C LYS A 433 -44.71 -38.71 -33.13
N LYS A 434 -45.77 -39.49 -32.91
CA LYS A 434 -46.27 -40.51 -33.84
C LYS A 434 -47.39 -40.01 -34.77
N ILE A 435 -47.89 -38.80 -34.54
CA ILE A 435 -48.99 -38.21 -35.32
C ILE A 435 -48.44 -37.48 -36.54
N ASP A 436 -48.92 -37.85 -37.72
CA ASP A 436 -48.71 -37.07 -38.95
C ASP A 436 -49.87 -36.08 -39.15
N VAL A 437 -49.59 -34.83 -38.79
CA VAL A 437 -50.54 -33.72 -38.81
C VAL A 437 -51.12 -33.47 -40.21
N ASN A 438 -50.40 -33.82 -41.27
CA ASN A 438 -50.85 -33.56 -42.64
C ASN A 438 -51.92 -34.53 -43.14
N THR A 439 -52.19 -35.59 -42.38
CA THR A 439 -53.16 -36.65 -42.74
C THR A 439 -54.44 -36.62 -41.93
N LEU A 440 -54.54 -35.72 -40.94
CA LEU A 440 -55.69 -35.66 -40.04
C LEU A 440 -56.78 -34.72 -40.53
N THR A 441 -58.03 -35.12 -40.35
CA THR A 441 -59.16 -34.20 -40.50
C THR A 441 -59.26 -33.26 -39.28
N PRO A 442 -59.86 -32.07 -39.42
CA PRO A 442 -59.95 -31.10 -38.32
C PRO A 442 -60.62 -31.64 -37.05
N ILE A 443 -61.59 -32.56 -37.19
CA ILE A 443 -62.29 -33.19 -36.06
C ILE A 443 -61.38 -34.20 -35.34
N GLU A 444 -60.58 -34.98 -36.07
CA GLU A 444 -59.63 -35.93 -35.49
C GLU A 444 -58.52 -35.21 -34.73
N ALA A 445 -58.01 -34.10 -35.29
CA ALA A 445 -57.02 -33.27 -34.61
C ALA A 445 -57.55 -32.71 -33.27
N LEU A 446 -58.82 -32.26 -33.23
CA LEU A 446 -59.45 -31.77 -31.99
C LEU A 446 -59.66 -32.87 -30.96
N ASN A 447 -60.04 -34.08 -31.39
CA ASN A 447 -60.20 -35.22 -30.49
C ASN A 447 -58.85 -35.67 -29.89
N ILE A 448 -57.81 -35.73 -30.71
CA ILE A 448 -56.44 -36.04 -30.28
C ILE A 448 -55.93 -35.00 -29.28
N LEU A 449 -56.16 -33.70 -29.53
CA LEU A 449 -55.82 -32.62 -28.59
C LEU A 449 -56.55 -32.77 -27.24
N SER A 450 -57.81 -33.19 -27.27
CA SER A 450 -58.61 -33.44 -26.06
C SER A 450 -58.07 -34.64 -25.26
N GLU A 451 -57.63 -35.71 -25.94
CA GLU A 451 -56.97 -36.86 -25.30
C GLU A 451 -55.61 -36.49 -24.70
N LEU A 452 -54.78 -35.78 -25.44
CA LEU A 452 -53.46 -35.33 -24.98
C LEU A 452 -53.58 -34.44 -23.73
N LYS A 453 -54.64 -33.61 -23.63
CA LYS A 453 -54.92 -32.79 -22.45
C LYS A 453 -55.37 -33.61 -21.22
N LYS A 454 -55.94 -34.81 -21.42
CA LYS A 454 -56.29 -35.72 -20.32
C LYS A 454 -55.11 -36.56 -19.85
N GLU A 455 -54.12 -36.77 -20.72
CA GLU A 455 -52.93 -37.59 -20.46
C GLU A 455 -51.70 -36.78 -19.99
N ALA A 456 -51.73 -35.45 -20.13
CA ALA A 456 -50.78 -34.48 -19.59
C ALA A 456 -51.28 -33.92 -18.25
#